data_AF-A0A938F372-F1
#
_entry.id   AF-A0A938F372-F1
#
_cell.length_a   1.000
_cell.length_b   1.000
_cell.length_c   1.000
_cell.angle_alpha   90.00
_cell.angle_beta   90.00
_cell.angle_gamma   90.00
#
_symmetry.space_group_name_H-M   'P 1'
#
loop_
_entity.id
_entity.type
_entity.pdbx_description
1 polymer ?
#
loop_
_entity_poly.entity_id
_entity_poly.type
_entity_poly.pdbx_seq_one_letter_code
_entity_poly.pdbx_strand_id
1 'polypeptide(L)'
;RTNREELIALAKEQAKRVNPAKGPVAWFVPMKGFCQYSVKGGPIYNPEADKVYLETLKKQLRPDIPVFVRETDINDPAFAVEMAEYLLKIMKKKGKNE
;
A
#
# COMPACT_ATOMS: atom_id res chain seq x y z
N ARG A 1 7.62 13.40 -11.26
CA ARG A 1 7.45 12.41 -10.17
C ARG A 1 7.37 13.17 -8.86
N THR A 2 6.55 12.73 -7.90
CA THR A 2 6.56 13.31 -6.54
C THR A 2 7.93 13.13 -5.89
N ASN A 3 8.40 14.15 -5.18
CA ASN A 3 9.70 14.14 -4.53
C ASN A 3 9.67 13.37 -3.18
N ARG A 4 10.83 13.29 -2.54
CA ARG A 4 11.02 12.58 -1.26
C ARG A 4 10.14 13.14 -0.14
N GLU A 5 10.09 14.45 0.02
CA GLU A 5 9.35 15.12 1.09
C GLU A 5 7.85 14.94 0.91
N GLU A 6 7.36 15.06 -0.33
CA GLU A 6 5.97 14.79 -0.70
C GLU A 6 5.57 13.34 -0.41
N LEU A 7 6.44 12.37 -0.70
CA LEU A 7 6.17 10.95 -0.40
C LEU A 7 6.14 10.66 1.11
N ILE A 8 7.01 11.30 1.89
CA ILE A 8 6.98 11.22 3.36
C ILE A 8 5.68 11.82 3.89
N ALA A 9 5.29 13.00 3.40
CA ALA A 9 4.05 13.66 3.79
C ALA A 9 2.82 12.80 3.43
N LEU A 10 2.81 12.24 2.23
CA LEU A 10 1.74 11.35 1.75
C LEU A 10 1.59 10.11 2.64
N ALA A 11 2.70 9.41 2.92
CA ALA A 11 2.69 8.22 3.77
C ALA A 11 2.18 8.54 5.19
N LYS A 12 2.60 9.66 5.78
CA LYS A 12 2.12 10.12 7.09
C LYS A 12 0.62 10.42 7.08
N GLU A 13 0.14 11.14 6.07
CA GLU A 13 -1.27 11.51 5.95
C GLU A 13 -2.16 10.29 5.74
N GLN A 14 -1.73 9.33 4.92
CA GLN A 14 -2.45 8.07 4.72
C GLN A 14 -2.53 7.25 6.01
N ALA A 15 -1.40 7.08 6.71
CA ALA A 15 -1.38 6.37 8.00
C ALA A 15 -2.28 7.06 9.05
N LYS A 16 -2.21 8.40 9.14
CA LYS A 16 -3.07 9.19 10.03
C LYS A 16 -4.56 8.95 9.78
N ARG A 17 -4.99 8.82 8.51
CA ARG A 17 -6.40 8.56 8.16
C ARG A 17 -6.85 7.14 8.47
N VAL A 18 -5.95 6.18 8.38
CA VAL A 18 -6.27 4.74 8.51
C VAL A 18 -6.12 4.23 9.95
N ASN A 19 -5.22 4.83 10.74
CA ASN A 19 -4.99 4.45 12.13
C ASN A 19 -6.21 4.57 13.08
N PRO A 20 -7.24 5.39 12.81
CA PRO A 20 -8.47 5.39 13.62
C PRO A 20 -9.52 4.34 13.22
N ALA A 21 -9.33 3.61 12.11
CA ALA A 21 -10.31 2.64 11.63
C ALA A 21 -10.61 1.56 12.69
N LYS A 22 -11.90 1.30 12.94
CA LYS A 22 -12.33 0.26 13.89
C LYS A 22 -12.50 -1.11 13.25
N GLY A 23 -12.65 -1.14 11.92
CA GLY A 23 -12.76 -2.37 11.14
C GLY A 23 -11.39 -2.95 10.76
N PRO A 24 -11.37 -4.15 10.16
CA PRO A 24 -10.14 -4.74 9.64
C PRO A 24 -9.58 -3.88 8.51
N VAL A 25 -8.27 -3.73 8.51
CA VAL A 25 -7.52 -2.97 7.51
C VAL A 25 -6.32 -3.79 7.07
N ALA A 26 -5.94 -3.65 5.81
CA ALA A 26 -4.64 -4.07 5.30
C ALA A 26 -4.11 -3.04 4.31
N TRP A 27 -2.80 -2.97 4.16
CA TRP A 27 -2.14 -2.11 3.19
C TRP A 27 -1.34 -2.93 2.19
N PHE A 28 -1.49 -2.66 0.89
CA PHE A 28 -0.76 -3.34 -0.18
C PHE A 28 0.16 -2.35 -0.90
N VAL A 29 1.39 -2.77 -1.21
CA VAL A 29 2.41 -1.93 -1.84
C VAL A 29 3.03 -2.64 -3.06
N PRO A 30 2.84 -2.10 -4.28
CA PRO A 30 3.42 -2.65 -5.51
C PRO A 30 4.81 -2.05 -5.77
N MET A 31 5.88 -2.75 -5.41
CA MET A 31 7.26 -2.24 -5.45
C MET A 31 7.84 -2.10 -6.85
N LYS A 32 7.18 -2.59 -7.91
CA LYS A 32 7.60 -2.37 -9.30
C LYS A 32 6.87 -1.22 -9.98
N GLY A 33 5.97 -0.52 -9.29
CA GLY A 33 5.36 0.70 -9.79
C GLY A 33 3.97 0.94 -9.20
N PHE A 34 3.75 2.16 -8.71
CA PHE A 34 2.47 2.64 -8.19
C PHE A 34 1.47 3.08 -9.29
N CYS A 35 1.93 3.20 -10.53
CA CYS A 35 1.11 3.48 -11.70
C CYS A 35 1.85 3.07 -12.98
N GLN A 36 1.15 3.08 -14.12
CA GLN A 36 1.72 2.73 -15.42
C GLN A 36 2.98 3.53 -15.80
N TYR A 37 3.16 4.74 -15.26
CA TYR A 37 4.30 5.60 -15.57
C TYR A 37 5.49 5.41 -14.63
N SER A 38 5.30 4.74 -13.48
CA SER A 38 6.33 4.50 -12.46
C SER A 38 6.91 3.08 -12.48
N VAL A 39 6.71 2.35 -13.58
CA VAL A 39 7.36 1.06 -13.84
C VAL A 39 8.75 1.24 -14.44
N LYS A 40 9.60 0.19 -14.41
CA LYS A 40 10.95 0.24 -14.98
C LYS A 40 10.94 0.71 -16.44
N GLY A 41 11.71 1.76 -16.74
CA GLY A 41 11.75 2.41 -18.07
C GLY A 41 10.69 3.50 -18.27
N GLY A 42 9.76 3.67 -17.34
CA GLY A 42 8.77 4.74 -17.36
C GLY A 42 9.35 6.11 -16.94
N PRO A 43 8.69 7.21 -17.32
CA PRO A 43 9.21 8.58 -17.14
C PRO A 43 9.31 9.02 -15.68
N ILE A 44 8.68 8.30 -14.75
CA ILE A 44 8.69 8.63 -13.33
C ILE A 44 9.13 7.44 -12.46
N TYR A 45 9.82 6.45 -13.06
CA TYR A 45 10.42 5.32 -12.36
C TYR A 45 11.45 5.80 -11.33
N ASN A 46 11.26 5.45 -10.06
CA ASN A 46 12.19 5.80 -8.99
C ASN A 46 12.05 4.82 -7.81
N PRO A 47 12.76 3.69 -7.82
CA PRO A 47 12.64 2.67 -6.79
C PRO A 47 13.15 3.14 -5.41
N GLU A 48 14.09 4.09 -5.36
CA GLU A 48 14.56 4.69 -4.10
C GLU A 48 13.46 5.52 -3.43
N ALA A 49 12.72 6.30 -4.22
CA ALA A 49 11.59 7.09 -3.73
C ALA A 49 10.45 6.19 -3.23
N ASP A 50 10.17 5.10 -3.94
CA ASP A 50 9.18 4.09 -3.56
C ASP A 50 9.54 3.41 -2.22
N LYS A 51 10.83 3.13 -2.00
CA LYS A 51 11.33 2.62 -0.70
C LYS A 51 11.12 3.62 0.43
N VAL A 52 11.37 4.92 0.19
CA VAL A 52 11.14 5.96 1.22
C VAL A 52 9.68 6.00 1.65
N TYR A 53 8.76 5.89 0.68
CA TYR A 53 7.33 5.81 0.96
C TYR A 53 7.01 4.59 1.83
N LEU A 54 7.46 3.39 1.44
CA LEU A 54 7.22 2.15 2.18
C LEU A 54 7.74 2.22 3.62
N GLU A 55 8.99 2.65 3.81
CA GLU A 55 9.61 2.74 5.13
C GLU A 55 8.92 3.78 6.02
N THR A 56 8.50 4.91 5.44
CA THR A 56 7.73 5.92 6.18
C THR A 56 6.38 5.37 6.57
N LEU A 57 5.66 4.74 5.63
CA LEU A 57 4.33 4.18 5.89
C LEU A 57 4.37 3.13 7.00
N LYS A 58 5.30 2.17 6.94
CA LYS A 58 5.48 1.14 7.98
C LYS A 58 5.73 1.72 9.37
N LYS A 59 6.48 2.82 9.47
CA LYS A 59 6.75 3.50 10.75
C LYS A 59 5.55 4.25 11.31
N GLN A 60 4.60 4.64 10.46
CA GLN A 60 3.46 5.48 10.86
C GLN A 60 2.16 4.68 11.03
N LEU A 61 2.01 3.56 10.32
CA LEU A 61 0.88 2.67 10.50
C LEU A 61 0.92 2.01 11.89
N ARG A 62 -0.26 1.80 12.47
CA ARG A 62 -0.35 1.01 13.71
C ARG A 62 0.22 -0.40 13.48
N PRO A 63 0.85 -1.03 14.50
CA PRO A 63 1.52 -2.31 14.33
C PRO A 63 0.63 -3.49 13.92
N ASP A 64 -0.68 -3.44 14.23
CA ASP A 64 -1.63 -4.51 13.90
C ASP A 64 -2.16 -4.45 12.45
N ILE A 65 -1.88 -3.38 11.69
CA ILE A 65 -2.24 -3.34 10.27
C ILE A 65 -1.20 -4.12 9.45
N PRO A 66 -1.57 -5.22 8.79
CA PRO A 66 -0.66 -5.94 7.92
C PRO A 66 -0.32 -5.10 6.68
N VAL A 67 0.97 -5.07 6.34
CA VAL A 67 1.51 -4.43 5.13
C VAL A 67 2.04 -5.51 4.18
N PHE A 68 1.38 -5.70 3.05
CA PHE A 68 1.74 -6.64 2.00
C PHE A 68 2.58 -5.95 0.95
N VAL A 69 3.88 -6.28 0.93
CA VAL A 69 4.83 -5.77 -0.06
C VAL A 69 4.93 -6.79 -1.20
N ARG A 70 4.69 -6.36 -2.43
CA ARG A 70 4.69 -7.24 -3.60
C ARG A 70 5.66 -6.74 -4.66
N GLU A 71 6.41 -7.67 -5.24
CA GLU A 71 7.32 -7.43 -6.36
C GLU A 71 6.56 -7.45 -7.69
N THR A 72 5.52 -6.62 -7.75
CA THR A 72 4.62 -6.40 -8.89
C THR A 72 4.42 -4.90 -9.08
N ASP A 73 3.96 -4.48 -10.26
CA ASP A 73 3.38 -3.15 -10.42
C ASP A 73 1.88 -3.19 -10.09
N ILE A 74 1.27 -2.02 -9.95
CA ILE A 74 -0.14 -1.90 -9.55
C ILE A 74 -1.12 -2.52 -10.56
N ASN A 75 -0.73 -2.63 -11.84
CA ASN A 75 -1.57 -3.16 -12.91
C ASN A 75 -1.34 -4.66 -13.16
N ASP A 76 -0.43 -5.30 -12.42
CA ASP A 76 -0.23 -6.75 -12.48
C ASP A 76 -1.53 -7.46 -12.03
N PRO A 77 -2.12 -8.35 -12.85
CA PRO A 77 -3.31 -9.10 -12.46
C PRO A 77 -3.16 -9.87 -11.15
N ALA A 78 -1.97 -10.38 -10.85
CA ALA A 78 -1.71 -11.10 -9.59
C ALA A 78 -1.86 -10.18 -8.37
N PHE A 79 -1.43 -8.92 -8.49
CA PHE A 79 -1.59 -7.92 -7.43
C PHE A 79 -3.07 -7.61 -7.17
N ALA A 80 -3.83 -7.40 -8.26
CA ALA A 80 -5.27 -7.11 -8.17
C ALA A 80 -6.07 -8.29 -7.59
N VAL A 81 -5.80 -9.52 -8.05
CA VAL A 81 -6.46 -10.74 -7.57
C VAL A 81 -6.20 -10.93 -6.08
N GLU A 82 -4.94 -10.82 -5.64
CA GLU A 82 -4.59 -10.99 -4.24
C GLU A 82 -5.28 -9.96 -3.32
N MET A 83 -5.32 -8.69 -3.74
CA MET A 83 -6.03 -7.64 -3.01
C MET A 83 -7.52 -7.95 -2.87
N ALA A 84 -8.16 -8.40 -3.95
CA ALA A 84 -9.58 -8.74 -3.97
C ALA A 84 -9.89 -9.95 -3.05
N GLU A 85 -9.07 -11.00 -3.13
CA GLU A 85 -9.19 -12.17 -2.26
C GLU A 85 -9.01 -11.81 -0.78
N TYR A 86 -8.02 -10.97 -0.48
CA TYR A 86 -7.78 -10.51 0.88
C TYR A 86 -8.95 -9.67 1.41
N LEU A 87 -9.50 -8.78 0.58
CA LEU A 87 -10.70 -8.01 0.92
C LEU A 87 -11.88 -8.94 1.27
N LEU A 88 -12.18 -9.92 0.41
CA LEU A 88 -13.25 -10.90 0.67
C LEU A 88 -13.03 -11.66 1.98
N LYS A 89 -11.78 -12.03 2.29
CA LYS A 89 -11.42 -12.71 3.53
C LYS A 89 -11.71 -11.85 4.76
N ILE A 90 -11.35 -10.58 4.76
CA ILE A 90 -11.59 -9.69 5.92
C ILE A 90 -13.05 -9.26 6.05
N MET A 91 -13.80 -9.16 4.94
CA MET A 91 -15.24 -8.91 4.96
C MET A 91 -16.00 -10.09 5.59
N LYS A 92 -15.67 -11.33 5.21
CA LYS A 92 -16.31 -12.53 5.77
C LYS A 92 -16.06 -12.71 7.26
N LYS A 93 -14.89 -12.31 7.76
CA LYS A 93 -14.58 -12.35 9.21
C LYS A 93 -15.46 -11.40 10.03
N LYS A 94 -15.94 -10.31 9.44
CA LYS A 94 -16.83 -9.36 10.13
C LYS A 94 -18.24 -9.94 10.33
N GLY A 95 -18.75 -10.74 9.39
CA GLY A 95 -20.10 -11.32 9.45
C GLY A 95 -20.24 -12.61 10.27
N LYS A 96 -19.19 -13.08 10.95
CA LYS A 96 -19.21 -14.26 11.84
C LYS A 96 -19.12 -13.93 13.34
N ASN A 97 -19.01 -12.65 13.67
CA ASN A 97 -18.90 -12.15 15.05
C ASN A 97 -20.15 -11.33 15.46
N GLU A 98 -21.32 -11.71 14.97
CA GLU A 98 -22.63 -11.23 15.42
C GLU A 98 -23.49 -12.42 15.85
#